data_AF-A0A496WLI0-F1
#
_entry.id   AF-A0A496WLI0-F1
#
_cell.length_a   1.000
_cell.length_b   1.000
_cell.length_c   1.000
_cell.angle_alpha   90.00
_cell.angle_beta   90.00
_cell.angle_gamma   90.00
#
_symmetry.space_group_name_H-M   'P 1'
#
loop_
_entity.id
_entity.type
_entity.pdbx_description
1 polymer ?
#
loop_
_entity_poly.entity_id
_entity_poly.type
_entity_poly.pdbx_seq_one_letter_code
_entity_poly.pdbx_strand_id
1 'polypeptide(L)'
;MRVHLKGQVFWKKMSQVNLTVQLVRQVENIIKQHDEQANDPAFISQYPAAVIGFLLGEVDMPKEQKTEILEQLMQFSQYVCTDVEDKKAAQIKDSEQTMGVWKPGD
;
A
#
# COMPACT_ATOMS: atom_id res chain seq x y z
N MET A 1 21.36 -3.29 -26.56
CA MET A 1 21.05 -3.70 -25.16
C MET A 1 20.45 -2.50 -24.44
N ARG A 2 19.12 -2.32 -24.53
CA ARG A 2 18.42 -1.13 -24.02
C ARG A 2 17.04 -1.54 -23.49
N VAL A 3 17.03 -2.45 -22.54
CA VAL A 3 15.85 -2.92 -21.81
C VAL A 3 16.37 -3.17 -20.40
N HIS A 4 16.13 -2.23 -19.46
CA HIS A 4 16.31 -2.38 -17.99
C HIS A 4 16.17 -1.02 -17.25
N LEU A 5 16.15 0.12 -17.96
CA LEU A 5 16.09 1.44 -17.31
C LEU A 5 14.67 1.89 -16.90
N LYS A 6 13.61 1.47 -17.62
CA LYS A 6 12.24 1.91 -17.33
C LYS A 6 11.72 1.37 -15.98
N GLY A 7 11.95 0.09 -15.71
CA GLY A 7 11.58 -0.54 -14.43
C GLY A 7 12.27 0.14 -13.23
N GLN A 8 13.59 0.36 -13.29
CA GLN A 8 14.31 0.99 -12.19
C GLN A 8 13.87 2.43 -11.90
N VAL A 9 13.60 3.24 -12.93
CA VAL A 9 13.11 4.61 -12.76
C VAL A 9 11.70 4.63 -12.15
N PHE A 10 10.87 3.67 -12.52
CA PHE A 10 9.52 3.53 -11.99
C PHE A 10 9.52 3.12 -10.50
N TRP A 11 10.29 2.10 -10.13
CA TRP A 11 10.48 1.68 -8.74
C TRP A 11 11.04 2.80 -7.86
N LYS A 12 11.96 3.63 -8.39
CA LYS A 12 12.50 4.80 -7.67
C LYS A 12 11.45 5.89 -7.42
N LYS A 13 10.43 6.05 -8.27
CA LYS A 13 9.31 6.97 -8.01
C LYS A 13 8.34 6.39 -6.97
N MET A 14 8.11 5.07 -7.01
CA MET A 14 7.23 4.39 -6.06
C MET A 14 7.79 4.33 -4.64
N SER A 15 9.11 4.22 -4.47
CA SER A 15 9.75 4.28 -3.15
C SER A 15 9.64 5.64 -2.45
N GLN A 16 9.09 6.66 -3.13
CA GLN A 16 8.81 7.98 -2.56
C GLN A 16 7.35 8.16 -2.13
N VAL A 17 6.49 7.15 -2.34
CA VAL A 17 5.10 7.20 -1.86
C VAL A 17 5.11 7.20 -0.34
N ASN A 18 4.75 8.34 0.26
CA ASN A 18 4.65 8.49 1.71
C ASN A 18 3.21 8.19 2.15
N LEU A 19 2.93 6.90 2.38
CA LEU A 19 1.64 6.46 2.89
C LEU A 19 1.61 6.58 4.42
N THR A 20 0.89 7.59 4.92
CA THR A 20 0.69 7.77 6.37
C THR A 20 -0.59 7.07 6.82
N VAL A 21 -0.62 6.61 8.07
CA VAL A 21 -1.83 6.03 8.68
C VAL A 21 -3.01 7.01 8.61
N GLN A 22 -2.75 8.31 8.74
CA GLN A 22 -3.78 9.35 8.62
C GLN A 22 -4.39 9.38 7.22
N LEU A 23 -3.56 9.31 6.16
CA LEU A 23 -4.06 9.30 4.79
C LEU A 23 -4.92 8.05 4.54
N VAL A 24 -4.49 6.88 5.00
CA VAL A 24 -5.27 5.63 4.88
C VAL A 24 -6.64 5.79 5.54
N ARG A 25 -6.69 6.30 6.79
CA ARG A 25 -7.96 6.53 7.51
C ARG A 25 -8.87 7.53 6.81
N GLN A 26 -8.30 8.58 6.21
CA GLN A 26 -9.09 9.55 5.46
C GLN A 26 -9.72 8.92 4.22
N VAL A 27 -8.97 8.09 3.50
CA VAL A 27 -9.49 7.33 2.35
C VAL A 27 -10.59 6.35 2.78
N GLU A 28 -10.38 5.58 3.85
CA GLU A 28 -11.40 4.67 4.40
C GLU A 28 -12.69 5.41 4.77
N ASN A 29 -12.59 6.59 5.38
CA ASN A 29 -13.75 7.38 5.76
C ASN A 29 -14.54 7.90 4.55
N ILE A 30 -13.84 8.34 3.50
CA ILE A 30 -14.50 8.79 2.26
C ILE A 30 -15.26 7.63 1.62
N ILE A 31 -14.67 6.44 1.59
CA ILE A 31 -15.32 5.24 1.05
C ILE A 31 -16.56 4.88 1.86
N LYS A 32 -16.45 4.86 3.20
CA LYS A 32 -17.58 4.58 4.11
C LYS A 32 -18.73 5.60 3.99
N GLN A 33 -18.43 6.85 3.69
CA GLN A 33 -19.45 7.88 3.43
C GLN A 33 -20.21 7.62 2.12
N HIS A 34 -19.58 6.94 1.16
CA HIS A 34 -20.17 6.64 -0.13
C HIS A 34 -20.92 5.29 -0.14
N ASP A 35 -20.43 4.33 0.63
CA ASP A 35 -20.98 2.98 0.73
C ASP A 35 -21.00 2.54 2.20
N GLU A 36 -22.18 2.55 2.81
CA GLU A 36 -22.39 2.16 4.21
C GLU A 36 -22.06 0.68 4.46
N GLN A 37 -21.98 -0.16 3.42
CA GLN A 37 -21.59 -1.56 3.53
C GLN A 37 -20.07 -1.75 3.62
N ALA A 38 -19.29 -0.70 3.33
CA ALA A 38 -17.83 -0.74 3.33
C ALA A 38 -17.22 -0.68 4.74
N ASN A 39 -17.53 -1.67 5.58
CA ASN A 39 -17.01 -1.78 6.95
C ASN A 39 -15.85 -2.77 7.09
N ASP A 40 -15.69 -3.68 6.13
CA ASP A 40 -14.61 -4.66 6.09
C ASP A 40 -13.39 -4.08 5.35
N PRO A 41 -12.20 -4.01 5.99
CA PRO A 41 -10.96 -3.58 5.34
C PRO A 41 -10.63 -4.33 4.04
N ALA A 42 -10.93 -5.63 3.95
CA ALA A 42 -10.72 -6.40 2.74
C ALA A 42 -11.62 -5.92 1.60
N PHE A 43 -12.88 -5.59 1.91
CA PHE A 43 -13.80 -5.00 0.95
C PHE A 43 -13.39 -3.57 0.57
N ILE A 44 -13.03 -2.72 1.55
CA ILE A 44 -12.56 -1.35 1.31
C ILE A 44 -11.35 -1.33 0.37
N SER A 45 -10.44 -2.30 0.47
CA SER A 45 -9.24 -2.39 -0.38
C SER A 45 -9.54 -2.52 -1.88
N GLN A 46 -10.75 -2.97 -2.25
CA GLN A 46 -11.17 -3.11 -3.64
C GLN A 46 -11.41 -1.74 -4.30
N TYR A 47 -11.79 -0.72 -3.52
CA TYR A 47 -12.03 0.63 -4.02
C TYR A 47 -10.76 1.27 -4.61
N PRO A 48 -9.61 1.31 -3.91
CA PRO A 48 -8.35 1.75 -4.51
C PRO A 48 -7.98 0.99 -5.79
N ALA A 49 -8.21 -0.32 -5.85
CA ALA A 49 -7.95 -1.12 -7.05
C ALA A 49 -8.86 -0.70 -8.23
N ALA A 50 -10.15 -0.48 -7.96
CA ALA A 50 -11.10 0.02 -8.95
C ALA A 50 -10.74 1.44 -9.42
N VAL A 51 -10.33 2.33 -8.51
CA VAL A 51 -9.87 3.69 -8.83
C VAL A 51 -8.66 3.66 -9.74
N ILE A 52 -7.68 2.78 -9.49
CA ILE A 52 -6.53 2.58 -10.39
C ILE A 52 -6.99 2.18 -11.79
N GLY A 53 -7.89 1.19 -11.88
CA GLY A 53 -8.43 0.71 -13.15
C GLY A 53 -9.17 1.81 -13.91
N PHE A 54 -9.99 2.59 -13.22
CA PHE A 54 -10.70 3.74 -13.78
C PHE A 54 -9.75 4.80 -14.30
N LEU A 55 -8.79 5.24 -13.49
CA LEU A 55 -7.81 6.27 -13.87
C LEU A 55 -6.99 5.86 -15.11
N LEU A 56 -6.55 4.61 -15.20
CA LEU A 56 -5.83 4.11 -16.38
C LEU A 56 -6.75 3.90 -17.58
N GLY A 57 -8.03 3.59 -17.34
CA GLY A 57 -9.06 3.50 -18.37
C GLY A 57 -9.19 4.80 -19.15
N GLU A 58 -9.22 5.92 -18.44
CA GLU A 58 -9.39 7.28 -19.01
C GLU A 58 -8.18 7.81 -19.78
N VAL A 59 -6.97 7.29 -19.51
CA VAL A 59 -5.76 7.77 -20.19
C VAL A 59 -5.67 7.20 -21.61
N ASP A 60 -5.47 8.07 -22.60
CA ASP A 60 -5.16 7.65 -23.96
C ASP A 60 -3.72 7.13 -24.05
N MET A 61 -3.57 5.80 -24.01
CA MET A 61 -2.29 5.11 -24.16
C MET A 61 -2.50 3.67 -24.66
N PRO A 62 -1.48 3.04 -25.27
CA PRO A 62 -1.55 1.67 -25.74
C PRO A 62 -1.94 0.69 -24.63
N LYS A 63 -2.75 -0.32 -24.99
CA LYS A 63 -3.25 -1.32 -24.03
C LYS A 63 -2.11 -2.03 -23.31
N GLU A 64 -1.05 -2.38 -24.04
CA GLU A 64 0.12 -3.06 -23.50
C GLU A 64 0.81 -2.23 -22.40
N GLN A 65 0.85 -0.90 -22.59
CA GLN A 65 1.42 0.00 -21.60
C GLN A 65 0.53 0.11 -20.35
N LYS A 66 -0.80 0.11 -20.51
CA LYS A 66 -1.74 0.05 -19.36
C LYS A 66 -1.52 -1.24 -18.55
N THR A 67 -1.41 -2.37 -19.24
CA THR A 67 -1.17 -3.68 -18.61
C THR A 67 0.15 -3.68 -17.84
N GLU A 68 1.24 -3.19 -18.43
CA GLU A 68 2.54 -3.11 -17.76
C GLU A 68 2.46 -2.27 -16.47
N ILE A 69 1.76 -1.13 -16.50
CA ILE A 69 1.58 -0.27 -15.32
C ILE A 69 0.75 -1.00 -14.24
N LEU A 70 -0.34 -1.67 -14.63
CA LEU A 70 -1.18 -2.44 -13.70
C LEU A 70 -0.38 -3.55 -13.00
N GLU A 71 0.44 -4.29 -13.74
CA GLU A 71 1.30 -5.34 -13.18
C GLU A 71 2.31 -4.77 -12.18
N GLN A 72 2.93 -3.63 -12.51
CA GLN A 72 3.88 -2.98 -11.60
C GLN A 72 3.18 -2.44 -10.35
N LEU A 73 1.96 -1.89 -10.46
CA LEU A 73 1.17 -1.45 -9.32
C LEU A 73 0.75 -2.61 -8.42
N MET A 74 0.41 -3.77 -9.01
CA MET A 74 0.12 -4.98 -8.26
C MET A 74 1.35 -5.45 -7.47
N GLN A 75 2.53 -5.52 -8.10
CA GLN A 75 3.79 -5.86 -7.42
C GLN A 75 4.11 -4.88 -6.29
N PHE A 76 3.90 -3.58 -6.52
CA PHE A 76 4.10 -2.56 -5.49
C PHE A 76 3.15 -2.74 -4.31
N SER A 77 1.86 -3.00 -4.57
CA SER A 77 0.87 -3.22 -3.51
C SER A 77 1.21 -4.45 -2.64
N GLN A 78 1.74 -5.52 -3.26
CA GLN A 78 2.24 -6.69 -2.54
C GLN A 78 3.42 -6.33 -1.63
N TYR A 79 4.40 -5.60 -2.15
CA TYR A 79 5.53 -5.13 -1.35
C TYR A 79 5.10 -4.28 -0.14
N VAL A 80 4.16 -3.34 -0.34
CA VAL A 80 3.63 -2.51 0.76
C VAL A 80 2.89 -3.36 1.80
N CYS A 81 2.12 -4.37 1.37
CA CYS A 81 1.44 -5.28 2.29
C CYS A 81 2.44 -6.01 3.20
N THR A 82 3.46 -6.63 2.59
CA THR A 82 4.53 -7.33 3.31
C THR A 82 5.29 -6.40 4.25
N ASP A 83 5.66 -5.19 3.80
CA ASP A 83 6.37 -4.20 4.63
C ASP A 83 5.54 -3.77 5.86
N VAL A 84 4.21 -3.62 5.72
CA VAL A 84 3.31 -3.31 6.85
C VAL A 84 3.21 -4.49 7.81
N GLU A 85 3.14 -5.73 7.32
CA GLU A 85 3.15 -6.94 8.14
C GLU A 85 4.46 -7.07 8.93
N ASP A 86 5.59 -6.87 8.27
CA ASP A 86 6.92 -6.92 8.89
C ASP A 86 7.08 -5.85 9.98
N LYS A 87 6.62 -4.61 9.71
CA LYS A 87 6.63 -3.53 10.70
C LYS A 87 5.75 -3.83 11.91
N LYS A 88 4.57 -4.43 11.71
CA LYS A 88 3.69 -4.86 12.81
C LYS A 88 4.37 -5.96 13.63
N ALA A 89 4.98 -6.94 12.98
CA ALA A 89 5.70 -8.03 13.66
C ALA A 89 6.90 -7.51 14.47
N ALA A 90 7.64 -6.52 13.94
CA ALA A 90 8.75 -5.87 14.65
C ALA A 90 8.28 -5.10 15.90
N GLN A 91 7.18 -4.34 15.79
CA GLN A 91 6.61 -3.61 16.92
C GLN A 91 6.15 -4.53 18.06
N ILE A 92 5.60 -5.71 17.74
CA ILE A 92 5.20 -6.70 18.74
C ILE A 92 6.45 -7.21 19.50
N LYS A 93 7.52 -7.56 18.78
CA LYS A 93 8.78 -8.03 19.40
C LYS A 93 9.41 -6.98 20.32
N ASP A 94 9.44 -5.71 19.92
CA ASP A 94 9.98 -4.62 20.74
C ASP A 94 9.12 -4.39 22.00
N SER A 95 7.80 -4.54 21.89
CA SER A 95 6.89 -4.44 23.04
C SER A 95 7.06 -5.58 24.05
N GLU A 96 7.34 -6.81 23.59
CA GLU A 96 7.62 -7.98 24.44
C GLU A 96 8.96 -7.83 25.18
N GLN A 97 10.00 -7.28 24.54
CA GLN A 97 11.28 -7.01 25.18
C GLN A 97 11.23 -5.87 26.21
N THR A 98 10.35 -4.88 26.01
CA THR A 98 10.18 -3.75 26.95
C THR A 98 9.29 -4.13 28.14
N MET A 99 8.32 -5.03 27.96
CA MET A 99 7.46 -5.54 29.03
C MET A 99 8.22 -6.50 29.98
N GLY A 100 9.35 -7.07 29.55
CA GLY A 100 10.25 -7.91 30.35
C GLY A 100 11.25 -7.15 31.24
N VAL A 101 11.28 -5.81 31.22
CA VAL A 101 12.19 -5.01 32.07
C VAL A 101 11.39 -4.29 33.17
N TRP A 102 10.77 -5.07 34.06
CA TRP A 102 10.61 -4.61 35.45
C TRP A 102 11.86 -5.01 36.23
N LYS A 103 12.64 -4.04 36.69
CA LYS A 103 13.59 -4.23 37.80
C LYS A 103 13.00 -3.56 39.05
N PRO A 104 12.34 -4.28 39.96
CA PRO A 104 12.11 -3.74 41.30
C PRO A 104 13.37 -3.92 42.15
N GLY A 105 13.85 -2.79 42.69
CA GLY A 105 14.94 -2.62 43.68
C GLY A 105 16.13 -1.86 43.07
N ASP A 106 16.58 -0.68 43.52
CA ASP A 106 16.58 -0.02 44.85
C ASP A 106 16.72 -0.95 46.07
#